data_AF-A0A9R0YTL7-F1
#
_entry.id   AF-A0A9R0YTL7-F1
#
_cell.length_a   1.000
_cell.length_b   1.000
_cell.length_c   1.000
_cell.angle_alpha   90.00
_cell.angle_beta   90.00
_cell.angle_gamma   90.00
#
_symmetry.space_group_name_H-M   'P 1'
#
loop_
_entity.id
_entity.type
_entity.pdbx_description
1 polymer ?
#
loop_
_entity_poly.entity_id
_entity_poly.type
_entity_poly.pdbx_seq_one_letter_code
_entity_poly.pdbx_strand_id
1 'polypeptide(L)' 'MAAPRASWDHAYEKGLVDIMLDHNNPIYRGQNGWLAEGWTSITNTFNQKFPLAHFTKQQIQEKEKEITRQ' A
#
# COMPACT_ATOMS: atom_id res chain seq x y z
N MET A 1 -25.07 -1.52 9.99
CA MET A 1 -24.53 -0.79 8.83
C MET A 1 -23.21 -1.42 8.44
N ALA A 2 -23.07 -1.97 7.24
CA ALA A 2 -21.74 -2.34 6.74
C ALA A 2 -20.97 -1.03 6.54
N ALA A 3 -19.81 -0.89 7.16
CA ALA A 3 -18.92 0.23 6.85
C ALA A 3 -18.71 0.26 5.34
N PRO A 4 -18.76 1.43 4.67
CA PRO A 4 -18.42 1.51 3.26
C PRO A 4 -17.05 0.86 3.10
N ARG A 5 -16.98 -0.23 2.33
CA ARG A 5 -15.70 -0.86 2.00
C ARG A 5 -14.91 0.26 1.34
N ALA A 6 -13.78 0.64 1.93
CA ALA A 6 -12.96 1.70 1.37
C ALA A 6 -12.75 1.39 -0.12
N SER A 7 -13.21 2.30 -0.97
CA SER A 7 -13.02 2.19 -2.41
C SER A 7 -11.64 2.72 -2.72
N TRP A 8 -10.95 2.10 -3.66
CA TRP A 8 -9.73 2.67 -4.19
C TRP A 8 -10.10 3.82 -5.13
N ASP A 9 -9.78 5.03 -4.71
CA ASP A 9 -9.87 6.23 -5.52
C ASP A 9 -8.46 6.65 -5.96
N HIS A 10 -8.38 7.48 -7.00
CA HIS A 10 -7.11 7.94 -7.57
C HIS A 10 -6.16 8.56 -6.53
N ALA A 11 -6.71 9.21 -5.48
CA ALA A 11 -5.94 9.76 -4.38
C ALA A 11 -5.23 8.68 -3.54
N TYR A 12 -5.92 7.56 -3.28
CA TYR A 12 -5.36 6.42 -2.54
C TYR A 12 -4.33 5.67 -3.38
N GLU A 13 -4.59 5.48 -4.67
CA GLU A 13 -3.64 4.84 -5.59
C GLU A 13 -2.35 5.65 -5.70
N LYS A 14 -2.46 6.96 -5.94
CA LYS A 14 -1.29 7.86 -5.96
C LYS A 14 -0.57 7.87 -4.62
N GLY A 15 -1.32 7.90 -3.52
CA GLY A 15 -0.75 7.85 -2.18
C GLY A 15 0.02 6.56 -1.89
N LEU A 16 -0.47 5.42 -2.37
CA LEU A 16 0.23 4.14 -2.26
C LEU A 16 1.53 4.15 -3.06
N VAL A 17 1.50 4.62 -4.33
CA VAL A 17 2.70 4.70 -5.19
C VAL A 17 3.76 5.60 -4.56
N ASP A 18 3.36 6.76 -4.04
CA ASP A 18 4.25 7.70 -3.36
C ASP A 18 4.96 7.06 -2.14
N ILE A 19 4.21 6.36 -1.29
CA ILE A 19 4.76 5.65 -0.12
C ILE A 19 5.70 4.53 -0.55
N MET A 20 5.33 3.77 -1.59
CA MET A 20 6.19 2.71 -2.13
C MET A 20 7.49 3.26 -2.71
N LEU A 21 7.46 4.41 -3.38
CA LEU A 21 8.67 5.04 -3.91
C LEU A 21 9.58 5.54 -2.79
N ASP A 22 9.01 6.14 -1.75
CA ASP A 22 9.73 6.59 -0.56
C ASP A 22 10.40 5.42 0.18
N HIS A 23 9.70 4.28 0.28
CA HIS A 23 10.21 3.08 0.95
C HIS A 23 11.08 2.19 0.05
N ASN A 24 11.40 2.62 -1.18
CA ASN A 24 12.14 1.83 -2.18
C ASN A 24 13.64 1.74 -1.84
N ASN A 25 13.95 1.11 -0.70
CA ASN A 25 15.29 0.89 -0.19
C ASN A 25 15.59 -0.62 -0.13
N PRO A 26 16.83 -1.07 -0.39
CA PRO A 26 17.23 -2.47 -0.28
C PRO A 26 16.92 -3.16 1.07
N ILE A 27 16.73 -2.40 2.17
CA ILE A 27 16.28 -2.98 3.46
C ILE A 27 14.81 -3.43 3.44
N TYR A 28 13.98 -2.88 2.56
CA TYR A 28 12.54 -3.14 2.46
C TYR A 28 12.14 -3.85 1.17
N ARG A 29 12.99 -3.77 0.13
CA ARG A 29 12.75 -4.37 -1.18
C ARG A 29 13.87 -5.35 -1.53
N GLY A 30 13.50 -6.62 -1.66
CA GLY A 30 14.37 -7.69 -2.14
C GLY A 30 14.25 -7.93 -3.65
N GLN A 31 14.95 -8.95 -4.13
CA GLN A 31 15.03 -9.29 -5.56
C GLN A 31 13.67 -9.64 -6.19
N ASN A 32 12.75 -10.20 -5.40
CA ASN A 32 11.41 -10.62 -5.84
C ASN A 32 10.30 -9.62 -5.44
N GLY A 33 10.67 -8.41 -5.05
CA GLY A 33 9.73 -7.37 -4.60
C GLY A 33 9.85 -7.06 -3.10
N TRP A 34 8.77 -6.59 -2.51
CA TRP A 34 8.73 -6.11 -1.13
C TRP A 34 8.91 -7.23 -0.09
N LEU A 35 9.78 -7.00 0.87
CA LEU A 35 9.98 -7.86 2.03
C LEU A 35 8.81 -7.72 3.01
N ALA A 36 8.70 -8.65 3.97
CA ALA A 36 7.67 -8.60 4.99
C ALA A 36 7.69 -7.28 5.79
N GLU A 37 8.88 -6.80 6.14
CA GLU A 37 9.12 -5.53 6.81
C GLU A 37 8.72 -4.33 5.95
N GLY A 38 9.08 -4.35 4.66
CA GLY A 38 8.68 -3.32 3.70
C GLY A 38 7.15 -3.19 3.61
N TRP A 39 6.44 -4.31 3.48
CA TRP A 39 4.98 -4.30 3.48
C TRP A 39 4.37 -3.80 4.78
N THR A 40 4.96 -4.16 5.93
CA THR A 40 4.49 -3.66 7.24
C THR A 40 4.67 -2.15 7.33
N SER A 41 5.82 -1.62 6.91
CA SER A 41 6.08 -0.19 6.87
C SER A 41 5.12 0.53 5.92
N ILE A 42 4.97 0.05 4.68
CA ILE A 42 4.02 0.61 3.70
C ILE A 42 2.59 0.62 4.24
N THR A 43 2.13 -0.49 4.84
CA THR A 43 0.77 -0.58 5.39
C THR A 43 0.56 0.39 6.55
N ASN A 44 1.53 0.52 7.44
CA ASN A 44 1.46 1.44 8.57
C ASN A 44 1.50 2.90 8.11
N THR A 45 2.39 3.26 7.19
CA THR A 45 2.49 4.61 6.63
C THR A 45 1.23 4.95 5.84
N PHE A 46 0.68 4.01 5.09
CA PHE A 46 -0.56 4.20 4.34
C PHE A 46 -1.74 4.47 5.28
N ASN A 47 -1.93 3.64 6.31
CA ASN A 47 -3.01 3.85 7.27
C ASN A 47 -2.81 5.09 8.14
N GLN A 48 -1.57 5.55 8.36
CA GLN A 48 -1.30 6.85 9.00
C GLN A 48 -1.68 8.02 8.10
N LYS A 49 -1.36 7.95 6.79
CA LYS A 49 -1.69 8.99 5.80
C LYS A 49 -3.17 9.01 5.46
N PHE A 50 -3.82 7.86 5.48
CA PHE A 50 -5.23 7.67 5.18
C PHE A 50 -5.92 6.87 6.30
N PRO A 51 -6.11 7.48 7.49
CA PRO A 51 -6.67 6.79 8.65
C PRO A 51 -8.10 6.29 8.43
N LEU A 52 -8.83 6.91 7.50
CA LEU A 52 -10.20 6.52 7.15
C LEU A 52 -10.27 5.37 6.14
N ALA A 53 -9.16 5.02 5.47
CA ALA A 53 -9.14 3.98 4.45
C ALA A 53 -9.13 2.58 5.06
N HIS A 54 -8.47 2.40 6.23
CA HIS A 54 -8.42 1.14 6.97
C HIS A 54 -8.09 -0.10 6.10
N PHE A 55 -7.25 0.06 5.07
CA PHE A 55 -6.91 -1.05 4.20
C PHE A 55 -6.00 -2.05 4.92
N THR A 56 -6.31 -3.32 4.75
CA THR A 56 -5.45 -4.40 5.22
C THR A 56 -4.22 -4.55 4.33
N LYS A 57 -3.15 -5.13 4.88
CA LYS A 57 -1.93 -5.45 4.12
C LYS A 57 -2.24 -6.23 2.83
N GLN A 58 -3.18 -7.17 2.87
CA GLN A 58 -3.58 -7.95 1.69
C GLN A 58 -4.19 -7.05 0.60
N GLN A 59 -5.11 -6.15 0.95
CA GLN A 59 -5.72 -5.23 -0.02
C GLN A 59 -4.71 -4.30 -0.66
N ILE A 60 -3.72 -3.84 0.11
CA ILE A 60 -2.62 -3.01 -0.40
C ILE A 60 -1.74 -3.82 -1.37
N GLN A 61 -1.43 -5.07 -1.03
CA GLN A 61 -0.65 -5.97 -1.90
C GLN A 61 -1.39 -6.30 -3.21
N GLU A 62 -2.70 -6.55 -3.15
CA GLU A 62 -3.51 -6.78 -4.33
C GLU A 62 -3.54 -5.53 -5.22
N LYS A 63 -3.76 -4.35 -4.63
CA LYS A 63 -3.76 -3.10 -5.37
C LYS A 63 -2.40 -2.79 -6.01
N GLU A 64 -1.30 -3.04 -5.30
CA GLU A 64 0.03 -2.88 -5.86
C GLU A 64 0.24 -3.73 -7.12
N LYS A 65 -0.18 -5.00 -7.08
CA LYS A 65 -0.11 -5.88 -8.26
C LYS A 65 -0.97 -5.37 -9.41
N GLU A 66 -2.16 -4.81 -9.11
CA GLU A 66 -3.01 -4.20 -10.13
C GLU A 66 -2.34 -2.97 -10.78
N ILE A 67 -1.71 -2.10 -9.98
CA ILE A 67 -1.00 -0.90 -10.45
C ILE A 67 0.22 -1.31 -11.29
N THR A 68 1.02 -2.27 -10.83
CA THR A 68 2.22 -2.73 -11.53
C THR A 68 1.91 -3.59 -12.77
N ARG A 69 0.66 -4.06 -12.94
CA ARG A 69 0.21 -4.84 -14.10
C ARG A 69 -0.34 -3.97 -15.25
N GLN A 70 -0.63 -2.69 -15.01
CA GLN A 70 -0.97 -1.72 -16.07
C GLN A 70 0.27 -1.33 -16.86
#